data_AF-A0A0A1MPG2-F1
#
_entry.id   AF-A0A0A1MPG2-F1
#
_cell.length_a   1.000
_cell.length_b   1.000
_cell.length_c   1.000
_cell.angle_alpha   90.00
_cell.angle_beta   90.00
_cell.angle_gamma   90.00
#
_symmetry.space_group_name_H-M   'P 1'
#
loop_
_entity.id
_entity.type
_entity.pdbx_description
1 polymer ?
#
loop_
_entity_poly.entity_id
_entity_poly.type
_entity_poly.pdbx_seq_one_letter_code
_entity_poly.pdbx_strand_id
1 'polypeptide(L)'
;MLIQIVIGILFFIGVYILISDEQKWLRLTTFGYFILLTIIFAAGYMNQLNSLQDPELGDLSALRDWVYLFGYLYSVPLMVVSAYIWIPYPKKYKTLRSRVLMISFIIFIIMTAGHFLNLFFRLLFLGIA
;
A
#
# COMPACT_ATOMS: atom_id res chain seq x y z
N MET A 1 -8.67 3.39 16.07
CA MET A 1 -9.51 4.20 15.15
C MET A 1 -8.86 5.53 14.77
N LEU A 2 -8.62 6.50 15.68
CA LEU A 2 -8.04 7.81 15.30
C LEU A 2 -6.68 7.72 14.59
N ILE A 3 -5.75 6.93 15.13
CA ILE A 3 -4.44 6.68 14.51
C ILE A 3 -4.57 6.10 13.10
N GLN A 4 -5.51 5.17 12.90
CA GLN A 4 -5.74 4.52 11.60
C GLN A 4 -6.25 5.54 10.56
N ILE A 5 -7.12 6.46 10.97
CA ILE A 5 -7.64 7.54 10.11
C ILE A 5 -6.51 8.50 9.71
N VAL A 6 -5.72 8.97 10.69
CA VAL A 6 -4.58 9.88 10.43
C VAL A 6 -3.60 9.25 9.45
N ILE A 7 -3.25 7.98 9.67
CA ILE A 7 -2.33 7.26 8.79
C ILE A 7 -2.93 7.01 7.41
N GLY A 8 -4.23 6.73 7.31
CA GLY A 8 -4.92 6.65 6.03
C GLY A 8 -4.84 7.96 5.24
N ILE A 9 -5.04 9.10 5.89
CA ILE A 9 -4.90 10.43 5.27
C ILE A 9 -3.46 10.66 4.78
N LEU A 10 -2.47 10.39 5.64
CA LEU A 10 -1.05 10.51 5.27
C LEU A 10 -0.67 9.60 4.10
N PHE A 11 -1.22 8.38 4.04
CA PHE A 11 -1.06 7.48 2.92
C PHE A 11 -1.56 8.10 1.61
N PHE A 12 -2.78 8.67 1.60
CA PHE A 12 -3.32 9.32 0.41
C PHE A 12 -2.52 10.56 -0.01
N ILE A 13 -2.02 11.35 0.96
CA ILE A 13 -1.12 12.48 0.68
C ILE A 13 0.16 11.96 0.02
N GLY A 14 0.77 10.90 0.57
CA GLY A 14 1.98 10.29 0.01
C GLY A 14 1.77 9.76 -1.41
N VAL A 15 0.67 9.06 -1.65
CA VAL A 15 0.29 8.57 -3.00
C VAL A 15 0.10 9.74 -3.95
N TYR A 16 -0.60 10.80 -3.53
CA TYR A 16 -0.83 11.99 -4.35
C TYR A 16 0.48 12.68 -4.75
N ILE A 17 1.40 12.88 -3.80
CA ILE A 17 2.72 13.47 -4.05
C ILE A 17 3.52 12.57 -5.00
N LEU A 18 3.48 11.25 -4.81
CA LEU A 18 4.21 10.31 -5.65
C LEU A 18 3.80 10.42 -7.13
N ILE A 19 2.51 10.59 -7.40
CA ILE A 19 1.95 10.62 -8.76
C ILE A 19 1.64 12.04 -9.28
N SER A 20 2.07 13.10 -8.58
CA SER A 20 1.64 14.47 -8.89
C SER A 20 2.08 14.92 -10.28
N ASP A 21 3.28 14.50 -10.68
CA ASP A 21 3.97 14.91 -11.91
C ASP A 21 3.63 13.99 -13.09
N GLU A 22 2.83 12.95 -12.86
CA GLU A 22 2.43 11.97 -13.86
C GLU A 22 1.23 12.42 -14.71
N GLN A 23 1.01 11.73 -15.82
CA GLN A 23 -0.11 12.01 -16.71
C GLN A 23 -1.45 11.93 -15.97
N LYS A 24 -2.38 12.82 -16.33
CA LYS A 24 -3.70 12.95 -15.68
C LYS A 24 -4.44 11.61 -15.56
N TRP A 25 -4.36 10.77 -16.58
CA TRP A 25 -4.96 9.44 -16.58
C TRP A 25 -4.34 8.51 -15.54
N LEU A 26 -3.01 8.38 -15.50
CA LEU A 26 -2.32 7.54 -14.51
C LEU A 26 -2.61 7.99 -13.08
N ARG A 27 -2.66 9.30 -12.86
CA ARG A 27 -3.04 9.89 -11.58
C ARG A 27 -4.46 9.52 -11.18
N LEU A 28 -5.43 9.69 -12.09
CA LEU A 28 -6.84 9.37 -11.84
C LEU A 28 -7.05 7.88 -11.57
N THR A 29 -6.45 7.00 -12.37
CA THR A 29 -6.60 5.55 -12.21
C THR A 29 -5.97 5.05 -10.92
N THR A 30 -4.76 5.53 -10.59
CA THR A 30 -4.06 5.13 -9.37
C THR A 30 -4.81 5.62 -8.13
N PHE A 31 -5.21 6.88 -8.11
CA PHE A 31 -5.93 7.45 -6.96
C PHE A 31 -7.32 6.82 -6.82
N GLY A 32 -8.04 6.64 -7.93
CA GLY A 32 -9.33 5.96 -7.96
C GLY A 32 -9.25 4.52 -7.46
N TYR A 33 -8.22 3.77 -7.86
CA TYR A 33 -7.96 2.43 -7.34
C TYR A 33 -7.83 2.43 -5.81
N PHE A 34 -6.98 3.29 -5.25
CA PHE A 34 -6.78 3.33 -3.79
C PHE A 34 -8.00 3.82 -3.02
N ILE A 35 -8.80 4.76 -3.58
CA ILE A 35 -10.08 5.17 -2.99
C ILE A 35 -11.04 3.98 -2.91
N LEU A 36 -11.28 3.30 -4.04
CA LEU A 36 -12.17 2.14 -4.10
C LEU A 36 -11.70 1.05 -3.15
N LEU A 37 -10.40 0.76 -3.15
CA LEU A 37 -9.79 -0.23 -2.26
C LEU A 37 -10.03 0.12 -0.78
N THR A 38 -9.97 1.41 -0.42
CA THR A 38 -10.22 1.89 0.94
C THR A 38 -11.68 1.73 1.36
N ILE A 39 -12.62 2.04 0.46
CA ILE A 39 -14.05 1.87 0.73
C ILE A 39 -14.36 0.39 0.97
N ILE A 40 -13.88 -0.50 0.08
CA ILE A 40 -14.11 -1.94 0.19
C ILE A 40 -13.45 -2.49 1.47
N PHE A 41 -12.21 -2.08 1.74
CA PHE A 41 -11.50 -2.49 2.94
C PHE A 41 -12.26 -2.09 4.21
N ALA A 42 -12.64 -0.81 4.32
CA ALA A 42 -13.32 -0.28 5.49
C ALA A 42 -14.67 -0.96 5.73
N ALA A 43 -15.46 -1.14 4.67
CA ALA A 43 -16.75 -1.83 4.76
C ALA A 43 -16.59 -3.28 5.26
N GLY A 44 -15.66 -4.03 4.68
CA GLY A 44 -15.39 -5.40 5.12
C GLY A 44 -14.78 -5.47 6.52
N TYR A 45 -13.84 -4.58 6.85
CA TYR A 45 -13.21 -4.52 8.16
C TYR A 45 -14.23 -4.27 9.26
N MET A 46 -15.15 -3.30 9.07
CA MET A 46 -16.22 -3.04 10.05
C MET A 46 -17.18 -4.22 10.18
N ASN A 47 -17.51 -4.91 9.08
CA ASN A 47 -18.34 -6.11 9.13
C ASN A 47 -17.70 -7.22 9.98
N GLN A 48 -16.41 -7.51 9.73
CA GLN A 48 -15.65 -8.49 10.52
C GLN A 48 -15.46 -8.06 11.98
N LEU A 49 -15.30 -6.76 12.25
CA LEU A 49 -15.18 -6.25 13.61
C LEU A 49 -16.50 -6.41 14.39
N ASN A 50 -17.64 -6.22 13.73
CA ASN A 50 -18.96 -6.38 14.32
C ASN A 50 -19.29 -7.86 14.56
N SER A 51 -18.92 -8.77 13.66
CA SER A 51 -19.14 -10.21 13.86
C SER A 51 -18.34 -10.77 15.03
N LEU A 52 -17.19 -10.18 15.37
CA LEU A 52 -16.41 -10.53 16.56
C LEU A 52 -17.10 -10.17 17.89
N GLN A 53 -18.12 -9.31 17.88
CA GLN A 53 -18.91 -9.00 19.07
C GLN A 53 -19.94 -10.09 19.38
N ASP A 54 -20.19 -10.99 18.42
CA ASP A 54 -21.15 -12.08 18.55
C ASP A 54 -20.40 -13.39 18.88
N PRO A 55 -20.54 -13.95 20.09
CA PRO A 55 -19.71 -15.06 20.57
C PRO A 55 -19.89 -16.36 19.79
N GLU A 56 -20.98 -16.52 19.03
CA GLU A 56 -21.22 -17.69 18.17
C GLU A 56 -20.61 -17.55 16.76
N LEU A 57 -20.31 -16.33 16.30
CA LEU A 57 -19.83 -16.02 14.94
C LEU A 57 -18.43 -15.40 14.92
N GLY A 58 -17.81 -15.20 16.09
CA GLY A 58 -16.53 -14.53 16.23
C GLY A 58 -15.36 -15.35 15.68
N ASP A 59 -15.07 -15.22 14.38
CA ASP A 59 -13.89 -15.79 13.75
C ASP A 59 -12.80 -14.74 13.49
N LEU A 60 -11.81 -14.70 14.38
CA LEU A 60 -10.66 -13.80 14.28
C LEU A 60 -9.78 -14.11 13.07
N SER A 61 -9.86 -15.33 12.52
CA SER A 61 -9.13 -15.71 11.31
C SER A 61 -9.67 -14.99 10.07
N ALA A 62 -10.98 -14.79 9.97
CA ALA A 62 -11.59 -14.04 8.86
C ALA A 62 -11.14 -12.57 8.85
N LEU A 63 -11.09 -11.91 10.02
CA LEU A 63 -10.55 -10.56 10.13
C LEU A 63 -9.07 -10.51 9.73
N ARG A 64 -8.26 -11.47 10.21
CA ARG A 64 -6.84 -11.55 9.88
C ARG A 64 -6.63 -11.72 8.38
N ASP A 65 -7.33 -12.64 7.76
CA ASP A 65 -7.18 -12.94 6.33
C ASP A 65 -7.64 -11.75 5.47
N TRP A 66 -8.69 -11.04 5.90
CA TRP A 66 -9.11 -9.78 5.28
C TRP A 66 -8.01 -8.72 5.34
N VAL A 67 -7.43 -8.47 6.51
CA VAL A 67 -6.33 -7.49 6.65
C VAL A 67 -5.11 -7.91 5.84
N TYR A 68 -4.78 -9.20 5.79
CA TYR A 68 -3.63 -9.71 5.05
C TYR A 68 -3.81 -9.51 3.54
N LEU A 69 -4.97 -9.88 3.01
CA LEU A 69 -5.32 -9.69 1.59
C LEU A 69 -5.18 -8.21 1.20
N PHE A 70 -5.80 -7.32 1.97
CA PHE A 70 -5.74 -5.90 1.66
C PHE A 70 -4.35 -5.31 1.85
N GLY A 71 -3.57 -5.78 2.83
CA GLY A 71 -2.16 -5.42 2.95
C GLY A 71 -1.38 -5.67 1.65
N TYR A 72 -1.63 -6.78 0.96
CA TYR A 72 -1.06 -7.04 -0.37
C TYR A 72 -1.64 -6.15 -1.46
N LEU A 73 -2.96 -5.96 -1.50
CA LEU A 73 -3.63 -5.11 -2.49
C LEU A 73 -3.27 -3.63 -2.38
N TYR A 74 -2.80 -3.16 -1.23
CA TYR A 74 -2.20 -1.83 -1.07
C TYR A 74 -0.72 -1.81 -1.45
N SER A 75 0.07 -2.72 -0.89
CA SER A 75 1.54 -2.69 -1.05
C SER A 75 2.00 -2.98 -2.48
N VAL A 76 1.45 -4.00 -3.14
CA VAL A 76 1.94 -4.42 -4.46
C VAL A 76 1.68 -3.35 -5.53
N PRO A 77 0.46 -2.79 -5.69
CA PRO A 77 0.25 -1.72 -6.66
C PRO A 77 1.06 -0.47 -6.35
N LEU A 78 1.25 -0.12 -5.07
CA LEU A 78 2.12 1.00 -4.71
C LEU A 78 3.56 0.74 -5.15
N MET A 79 4.09 -0.47 -4.93
CA MET A 79 5.42 -0.86 -5.41
C MET A 79 5.55 -0.74 -6.93
N VAL A 80 4.54 -1.20 -7.68
CA VAL A 80 4.52 -1.12 -9.14
C VAL A 80 4.54 0.34 -9.61
N VAL A 81 3.70 1.20 -9.01
CA VAL A 81 3.65 2.63 -9.33
C VAL A 81 4.97 3.30 -8.99
N SER A 82 5.53 3.06 -7.80
CA SER A 82 6.85 3.59 -7.41
C SER A 82 7.95 3.15 -8.37
N ALA A 83 7.95 1.88 -8.80
CA ALA A 83 8.92 1.36 -9.75
C ALA A 83 8.81 2.05 -11.10
N TYR A 84 7.60 2.20 -11.62
CA TYR A 84 7.34 2.91 -12.87
C TYR A 84 7.90 4.34 -12.85
N ILE A 85 7.70 5.07 -11.74
CA ILE A 85 8.15 6.46 -11.60
C ILE A 85 9.67 6.55 -11.42
N TRP A 86 10.29 5.62 -10.67
CA TRP A 86 11.69 5.74 -10.26
C TRP A 86 12.68 5.08 -11.25
N ILE A 87 12.28 4.03 -11.98
CA ILE A 87 13.14 3.33 -12.96
C ILE A 87 13.70 4.23 -14.09
N PRO A 88 13.00 5.29 -14.56
CA PRO A 88 13.55 6.23 -15.53
C PRO A 88 14.76 7.05 -15.04
N TYR A 89 14.91 7.30 -13.73
CA TYR A 89 15.99 8.13 -13.18
C TYR A 89 17.40 7.61 -13.50
N PRO A 90 17.68 6.30 -13.37
CA PRO A 90 18.94 5.67 -13.81
C PRO A 90 19.34 5.92 -15.27
N LYS A 91 18.43 6.38 -16.14
CA LYS A 91 18.77 6.68 -17.54
C LYS A 91 19.82 7.79 -17.67
N LYS A 92 20.00 8.61 -16.63
CA LYS A 92 20.99 9.70 -16.59
C LYS A 92 22.45 9.23 -16.42
N TYR A 93 22.70 7.98 -16.04
CA TYR A 93 24.07 7.45 -15.90
C TYR A 93 24.67 7.02 -17.25
N LYS A 94 25.92 7.41 -17.51
CA LYS A 94 26.66 7.12 -18.75
C LYS A 94 27.11 5.66 -18.86
N THR A 95 27.45 5.02 -17.75
CA THR A 95 27.99 3.65 -17.72
C THR A 95 26.89 2.61 -17.47
N LEU A 96 26.91 1.52 -18.23
CA LEU A 96 25.96 0.42 -18.07
C LEU A 96 25.96 -0.15 -16.64
N ARG A 97 27.16 -0.32 -16.05
CA ARG A 97 27.32 -0.82 -14.67
C ARG A 97 26.62 0.06 -13.64
N SER A 98 26.82 1.38 -13.68
CA SER A 98 26.18 2.31 -12.74
C SER A 98 24.66 2.36 -12.93
N ARG A 99 24.17 2.25 -14.17
CA ARG A 99 22.73 2.17 -14.46
C ARG A 99 22.11 0.90 -13.87
N VAL A 100 22.73 -0.26 -14.07
CA VAL A 100 22.24 -1.55 -13.53
C VAL A 100 22.27 -1.56 -12.00
N LEU A 101 23.33 -1.06 -11.39
CA LEU A 101 23.43 -0.93 -9.92
C LEU A 101 22.32 -0.04 -9.37
N MET A 102 22.04 1.11 -10.00
CA MET A 102 20.99 2.00 -9.55
C MET A 102 19.59 1.39 -9.71
N ILE A 103 19.31 0.73 -10.84
CA ILE A 103 18.03 0.03 -11.03
C ILE A 103 17.84 -1.04 -9.95
N SER A 104 18.88 -1.83 -9.69
CA SER A 104 18.84 -2.88 -8.67
C SER A 104 18.60 -2.31 -7.27
N PHE A 105 19.24 -1.18 -6.95
CA PHE A 105 19.04 -0.47 -5.69
C PHE A 105 17.62 0.09 -5.54
N ILE A 106 17.05 0.68 -6.60
CA ILE A 106 15.66 1.16 -6.62
C ILE A 106 14.69 0.00 -6.39
N ILE A 107 14.87 -1.12 -7.11
CA ILE A 107 14.04 -2.31 -6.92
C ILE A 107 14.14 -2.82 -5.48
N PHE A 108 15.35 -2.88 -4.93
CA PHE A 108 15.57 -3.29 -3.55
C PHE A 108 14.85 -2.37 -2.55
N ILE A 109 14.95 -1.04 -2.70
CA ILE A 109 14.22 -0.08 -1.85
C ILE A 109 12.72 -0.31 -1.96
N ILE A 110 12.19 -0.47 -3.17
CA ILE A 110 10.76 -0.65 -3.40
C ILE A 110 10.25 -1.95 -2.79
N MET A 111 10.98 -3.05 -2.97
CA MET A 111 10.66 -4.34 -2.35
C MET A 111 10.67 -4.25 -0.82
N THR A 112 11.69 -3.61 -0.27
CA THR A 112 11.84 -3.43 1.17
C THR A 112 10.71 -2.54 1.72
N ALA A 113 10.49 -1.38 1.13
CA ALA A 113 9.45 -0.43 1.54
C ALA A 113 8.05 -1.03 1.38
N GLY A 114 7.77 -1.75 0.30
CA GLY A 114 6.49 -2.43 0.10
C GLY A 114 6.25 -3.55 1.11
N HIS A 115 7.28 -4.33 1.45
CA HIS A 115 7.19 -5.33 2.51
C HIS A 115 6.91 -4.67 3.88
N PHE A 116 7.64 -3.61 4.22
CA PHE A 116 7.41 -2.85 5.45
C PHE A 116 6.02 -2.21 5.48
N LEU A 117 5.51 -1.71 4.36
CA LEU A 117 4.17 -1.16 4.27
C LEU A 117 3.12 -2.23 4.56
N ASN A 118 3.28 -3.44 4.01
CA ASN A 118 2.37 -4.55 4.25
C ASN A 118 2.38 -4.96 5.72
N LEU A 119 3.58 -5.08 6.32
CA LEU A 119 3.75 -5.37 7.74
C LEU A 119 3.13 -4.27 8.62
N PHE A 120 3.42 -3.01 8.32
CA PHE A 120 2.86 -1.86 9.01
C PHE A 120 1.32 -1.82 8.94
N PHE A 121 0.75 -2.09 7.77
CA PHE A 121 -0.70 -2.21 7.58
C PHE A 121 -1.30 -3.29 8.48
N ARG A 122 -0.68 -4.47 8.55
CA ARG A 122 -1.13 -5.56 9.43
C ARG A 122 -1.08 -5.15 10.90
N LEU A 123 0.03 -4.54 11.35
CA LEU A 123 0.16 -4.07 12.73
C LEU A 123 -0.92 -3.04 13.08
N LEU A 124 -1.20 -2.12 12.16
CA LEU A 124 -2.13 -1.03 12.35
C LEU A 124 -3.60 -1.48 12.45
N PHE A 125 -3.98 -2.56 11.77
CA PHE A 125 -5.36 -3.05 11.74
C PHE A 125 -5.62 -4.31 12.58
N LEU A 126 -4.59 -5.11 12.90
CA LEU A 126 -4.74 -6.28 13.78
C LEU A 126 -4.22 -6.06 15.20
N GLY A 127 -3.51 -4.96 15.46
CA GLY A 127 -3.13 -4.57 16.82
C GLY A 127 -2.12 -5.50 17.48
N ILE A 128 -1.14 -6.04 16.74
CA ILE A 128 -0.09 -6.86 17.34
C ILE A 128 1.04 -5.95 17.83
N ALA A 129 1.03 -5.69 19.14
CA ALA A 129 2.22 -5.62 19.98
C ALA A 129 1.96 -6.55 21.17
#